data_AF-A0A7M7T6G3-F1
#
_entry.id   AF-A0A7M7T6G3-F1
#
_cell.length_a   1.000
_cell.length_b   1.000
_cell.length_c   1.000
_cell.angle_alpha   90.00
_cell.angle_beta   90.00
_cell.angle_gamma   90.00
#
_symmetry.space_group_name_H-M   'P 1'
#
loop_
_entity.id
_entity.type
_entity.pdbx_description
1 polymer ?
#
loop_
_entity_poly.entity_id
_entity_poly.type
_entity_poly.pdbx_seq_one_letter_code
_entity_poly.pdbx_strand_id
1 'polypeptide(L)'
;MCSKLLCMILLCLSFSKKSYGFNVKWEDKGYPVGSTRGRDDTYILRPDLDCKQHILSNHTRILSLHIVDNLPVNCSWIIYAGPGERVYINELLYIFTAFEGFSYKSKNFFVDDALNVNIYDGNQVNESKRLHKLGDKKFENVISTGRNLTITLDFRKSDVYERQFLDIQIAYISSMNL
;
A
#
# COMPACT_ATOMS: atom_id res chain seq x y z
N MET A 1 42.63 -19.04 29.61
CA MET A 1 41.39 -19.79 29.28
C MET A 1 40.27 -18.78 29.08
N CYS A 2 40.07 -18.31 27.84
CA CYS A 2 38.98 -17.38 27.50
C CYS A 2 37.65 -18.14 27.45
N SER A 3 36.72 -17.72 28.31
CA SER A 3 35.41 -18.34 28.46
C SER A 3 34.59 -18.21 27.18
N LYS A 4 34.14 -19.35 26.64
CA LYS A 4 33.28 -19.48 25.46
C LYS A 4 31.96 -18.69 25.58
N LEU A 5 31.59 -18.21 26.78
CA LEU A 5 30.40 -17.37 26.98
C LEU A 5 30.55 -15.95 26.41
N LEU A 6 31.75 -15.36 26.37
CA LEU A 6 31.90 -13.97 25.92
C LEU A 6 31.69 -13.82 24.40
N CYS A 7 31.94 -14.88 23.62
CA CYS A 7 31.76 -14.84 22.16
C CYS A 7 30.28 -14.88 21.74
N MET A 8 29.40 -15.51 22.52
CA MET A 8 27.96 -15.54 22.21
C MET A 8 27.27 -14.20 22.50
N ILE A 9 27.73 -13.44 23.50
CA ILE A 9 27.13 -12.13 23.83
C ILE A 9 27.48 -11.08 22.75
N LEU A 10 28.68 -11.16 22.17
CA LEU A 10 29.10 -10.27 21.07
C LEU A 10 28.39 -10.56 19.74
N LEU A 11 27.95 -11.79 19.50
CA LEU A 11 27.18 -12.16 18.28
C LEU A 11 25.69 -11.79 18.35
N CYS A 12 25.13 -11.57 19.55
CA CYS A 12 23.76 -11.07 19.69
C CYS A 12 23.65 -9.55 19.49
N LEU A 13 24.75 -8.80 19.65
CA LEU A 13 24.75 -7.33 19.49
C LEU A 13 24.97 -6.85 18.04
N SER A 14 25.37 -7.74 17.12
CA SER A 14 25.56 -7.39 15.70
C SER A 14 24.30 -7.53 14.83
N PHE A 15 23.21 -8.07 15.38
CA PHE A 15 21.88 -8.04 14.76
C PHE A 15 21.02 -6.87 15.28
N SER A 16 21.62 -5.68 15.39
CA SER A 16 20.83 -4.45 15.31
C SER A 16 20.33 -4.31 13.88
N LYS A 17 19.21 -4.99 13.57
CA LYS A 17 18.39 -4.68 12.39
C LYS A 17 18.23 -3.16 12.36
N LYS A 18 18.78 -2.53 11.33
CA LYS A 18 18.31 -1.20 10.92
C LYS A 18 16.83 -1.36 10.60
N SER A 19 15.99 -1.08 11.59
CA SER A 19 14.59 -0.76 11.37
C SER A 19 14.59 0.47 10.49
N TYR A 20 14.36 0.29 9.18
CA TYR A 20 13.97 1.40 8.33
C TYR A 20 12.63 1.87 8.87
N GLY A 21 12.70 2.91 9.71
CA GLY A 21 11.54 3.54 10.29
C GLY A 21 10.62 4.02 9.19
N PHE A 22 9.35 3.66 9.32
CA PHE A 22 8.24 4.25 8.60
C PHE A 22 8.33 5.78 8.63
N ASN A 23 8.49 6.40 7.46
CA ASN A 23 8.00 7.75 7.28
C ASN A 23 6.61 7.64 6.64
N VAL A 24 5.58 7.33 7.43
CA VAL A 24 4.24 7.68 6.95
C VAL A 24 4.10 9.18 7.13
N LYS A 25 4.28 9.91 6.03
CA LYS A 25 4.18 11.37 6.04
C LYS A 25 2.71 11.74 5.95
N TRP A 26 2.06 11.88 7.09
CA TRP A 26 0.67 12.35 7.19
C TRP A 26 0.63 13.87 6.99
N GLU A 27 0.32 14.31 5.78
CA GLU A 27 0.08 15.72 5.47
C GLU A 27 -1.43 15.97 5.28
N ASP A 28 -2.02 16.73 6.20
CA ASP A 28 -3.31 17.40 6.00
C ASP A 28 -3.05 18.58 5.05
N LYS A 29 -3.06 18.32 3.75
CA LYS A 29 -2.91 19.34 2.72
C LYS A 29 -4.16 19.42 1.87
N GLY A 30 -4.88 20.53 2.02
CA GLY A 30 -5.84 20.99 1.03
C GLY A 30 -5.24 20.95 -0.39
N TYR A 31 -6.04 20.47 -1.32
CA TYR A 31 -5.70 20.16 -2.72
C TYR A 31 -4.86 21.20 -3.47
N PRO A 32 -4.09 20.75 -4.47
CA PRO A 32 -4.14 21.31 -5.81
C PRO A 32 -5.23 20.59 -6.63
N VAL A 33 -6.27 21.34 -6.97
CA VAL A 33 -7.28 20.95 -7.96
C VAL A 33 -6.63 21.03 -9.34
N GLY A 34 -6.72 19.93 -10.09
CA GLY A 34 -6.43 19.88 -11.53
C GLY A 34 -4.97 19.60 -11.91
N SER A 35 -4.68 18.36 -12.30
CA SER A 35 -3.57 18.06 -13.21
C SER A 35 -3.79 16.70 -13.89
N THR A 36 -4.43 16.72 -15.06
CA THR A 36 -4.31 15.68 -16.09
C THR A 36 -3.03 15.88 -16.92
N ARG A 37 -1.88 16.02 -16.26
CA ARG A 37 -0.57 16.04 -16.93
C ARG A 37 0.30 14.90 -16.42
N GLY A 38 0.58 13.97 -17.33
CA GLY A 38 1.28 12.73 -17.09
C GLY A 38 2.70 12.91 -16.56
N ARG A 39 3.04 12.11 -15.56
CA ARG A 39 4.26 11.31 -15.60
C ARG A 39 3.80 9.93 -16.02
N ASP A 40 4.50 9.29 -16.95
CA ASP A 40 4.18 7.94 -17.48
C ASP A 40 4.13 6.82 -16.40
N ASP A 41 4.37 7.19 -15.14
CA ASP A 41 4.55 6.29 -14.01
C ASP A 41 3.39 6.33 -12.98
N THR A 42 2.42 7.24 -13.09
CA THR A 42 1.31 7.38 -12.12
C THR A 42 -0.03 7.01 -12.76
N TYR A 43 -0.69 6.01 -12.17
CA TYR A 43 -2.00 5.55 -12.61
C TYR A 43 -3.06 5.98 -11.60
N ILE A 44 -3.92 6.93 -11.98
CA ILE A 44 -5.01 7.43 -11.15
C ILE A 44 -6.29 6.67 -11.51
N LEU A 45 -6.88 6.02 -10.52
CA LEU A 45 -8.19 5.39 -10.66
C LEU A 45 -9.22 6.17 -9.87
N ARG A 46 -10.36 6.39 -10.53
CA ARG A 46 -11.61 6.79 -9.90
C ARG A 46 -12.45 5.52 -9.75
N PRO A 47 -12.36 4.83 -8.60
CA PRO A 47 -12.94 3.51 -8.46
C PRO A 47 -14.46 3.52 -8.69
N ASP A 48 -15.13 4.64 -8.40
CA ASP A 48 -16.54 4.93 -8.67
C ASP A 48 -16.92 4.91 -10.16
N LEU A 49 -15.95 5.08 -11.07
CA LEU A 49 -16.17 5.15 -12.53
C LEU A 49 -15.48 4.01 -13.29
N ASP A 50 -14.30 3.59 -12.84
CA ASP A 50 -13.37 2.74 -13.62
C ASP A 50 -13.24 1.31 -13.09
N CYS A 51 -14.20 0.85 -12.28
CA CYS A 51 -14.11 -0.42 -11.58
C CYS A 51 -14.25 -1.64 -12.51
N LYS A 52 -13.14 -2.08 -13.07
CA LYS A 52 -12.95 -3.38 -13.72
C LYS A 52 -11.60 -3.96 -13.30
N GLN A 53 -11.43 -5.25 -13.51
CA GLN A 53 -10.10 -5.86 -13.37
C GLN A 53 -9.17 -5.27 -14.42
N HIS A 54 -8.20 -4.45 -13.98
CA HIS A 54 -7.18 -3.90 -14.87
C HIS A 54 -5.83 -4.53 -14.60
N ILE A 55 -5.06 -4.73 -15.68
CA ILE A 55 -3.67 -5.17 -15.61
C ILE A 55 -2.80 -3.94 -15.77
N LEU A 56 -2.01 -3.63 -14.74
CA LEU A 56 -1.03 -2.55 -14.74
C LEU A 56 0.31 -3.09 -15.24
N SER A 57 0.91 -2.39 -16.20
CA SER A 57 2.19 -2.78 -16.81
C SER A 57 3.37 -2.51 -15.89
N ASN A 58 4.53 -3.08 -16.22
CA ASN A 58 5.78 -2.96 -15.45
C ASN A 58 6.40 -1.54 -15.45
N HIS A 59 5.71 -0.54 -15.99
CA HIS A 59 6.11 0.87 -15.95
C HIS A 59 5.38 1.66 -14.86
N THR A 60 4.29 1.13 -14.28
CA THR A 60 3.57 1.84 -13.22
C THR A 60 4.43 1.89 -11.95
N ARG A 61 4.77 3.10 -11.48
CA ARG A 61 5.50 3.32 -10.21
C ARG A 61 4.61 3.81 -9.08
N ILE A 62 3.48 4.41 -9.41
CA ILE A 62 2.51 4.89 -8.43
C ILE A 62 1.13 4.50 -8.90
N LEU A 63 0.37 3.83 -8.04
CA LEU A 63 -1.05 3.58 -8.21
C LEU A 63 -1.81 4.43 -7.19
N SER A 64 -2.59 5.39 -7.69
CA SER A 64 -3.37 6.33 -6.88
C SER A 64 -4.85 5.98 -6.97
N LEU A 65 -5.47 5.64 -5.84
CA LEU A 65 -6.89 5.29 -5.74
C LEU A 65 -7.66 6.46 -5.11
N HIS A 66 -8.57 7.07 -5.86
CA HIS A 66 -9.27 8.29 -5.46
C HIS A 66 -10.75 7.99 -5.17
N ILE A 67 -11.14 7.92 -3.90
CA ILE A 67 -12.53 7.77 -3.47
C ILE A 67 -13.08 9.16 -3.17
N VAL A 68 -13.72 9.79 -4.15
CA VAL A 68 -14.14 11.21 -4.08
C VAL A 68 -15.60 11.38 -3.67
N ASP A 69 -16.51 10.54 -4.17
CA ASP A 69 -17.95 10.73 -3.98
C ASP A 69 -18.52 9.94 -2.78
N ASN A 70 -17.65 9.32 -1.97
CA ASN A 70 -18.03 8.47 -0.85
C ASN A 70 -19.07 7.38 -1.22
N LEU A 71 -18.99 6.88 -2.46
CA LEU A 71 -19.88 5.84 -2.97
C LEU A 71 -19.26 4.45 -2.79
N PRO A 72 -20.07 3.40 -2.55
CA PRO A 72 -19.58 2.04 -2.48
C PRO A 72 -18.85 1.64 -3.77
N VAL A 73 -17.72 0.95 -3.63
CA VAL A 73 -16.92 0.45 -4.74
C VAL A 73 -16.18 -0.83 -4.37
N ASN A 74 -16.08 -1.77 -5.32
CA ASN A 74 -15.34 -3.01 -5.16
C ASN A 74 -14.52 -3.33 -6.41
N CYS A 75 -13.22 -3.06 -6.35
CA CYS A 75 -12.29 -3.20 -7.48
C CYS A 75 -11.12 -4.14 -7.18
N SER A 76 -10.53 -4.66 -8.26
CA SER A 76 -9.28 -5.40 -8.20
C SER A 76 -8.35 -5.02 -9.35
N TRP A 77 -7.05 -4.95 -9.06
CA TRP A 77 -5.99 -4.67 -10.03
C TRP A 77 -4.91 -5.72 -9.94
N ILE A 78 -4.37 -6.12 -11.08
CA ILE A 78 -3.19 -6.98 -11.15
C ILE A 78 -2.02 -6.12 -11.61
N ILE A 79 -0.94 -6.08 -10.83
CA ILE A 79 0.31 -5.46 -11.23
C ILE A 79 1.21 -6.57 -11.79
N TYR A 80 1.71 -6.36 -13.00
CA TYR A 80 2.58 -7.31 -13.70
C TYR A 80 4.01 -6.77 -13.82
N ALA A 81 4.99 -7.54 -13.35
CA ALA A 81 6.42 -7.31 -13.54
C ALA A 81 6.94 -7.97 -14.82
N GLY A 82 8.02 -7.41 -15.37
CA GLY A 82 8.69 -7.97 -16.54
C GLY A 82 9.34 -9.34 -16.30
N PRO A 83 9.86 -9.98 -17.36
CA PRO A 83 10.63 -11.22 -17.22
C PRO A 83 11.83 -11.05 -16.28
N GLY A 84 11.98 -11.94 -15.30
CA GLY A 84 13.07 -11.89 -14.33
C GLY A 84 12.91 -10.86 -13.21
N GLU A 85 11.75 -10.20 -13.14
CA GLU A 85 11.43 -9.19 -12.12
C GLU A 85 10.29 -9.65 -11.20
N ARG A 86 10.23 -9.03 -10.02
CA ARG A 86 9.17 -9.17 -9.02
C ARG A 86 8.63 -7.78 -8.69
N VAL A 87 7.36 -7.71 -8.33
CA VAL A 87 6.72 -6.46 -7.88
C VAL A 87 6.99 -6.31 -6.39
N TYR A 88 7.43 -5.11 -5.99
CA TYR A 88 7.64 -4.73 -4.60
C TYR A 88 6.84 -3.45 -4.32
N ILE A 89 6.05 -3.45 -3.25
CA ILE A 89 5.36 -2.24 -2.79
C ILE A 89 6.21 -1.59 -1.72
N ASN A 90 6.76 -0.42 -2.04
CA ASN A 90 7.69 0.31 -1.18
C ASN A 90 6.96 1.06 -0.07
N GLU A 91 5.80 1.64 -0.41
CA GLU A 91 5.11 2.61 0.43
C GLU A 91 3.61 2.59 0.15
N LEU A 92 2.82 2.82 1.21
CA LEU A 92 1.40 3.11 1.15
C LEU A 92 1.16 4.44 1.89
N LEU A 93 0.64 5.42 1.18
CA LEU A 93 0.25 6.71 1.73
C LEU A 93 -1.26 6.86 1.68
N TYR A 94 -1.88 6.99 2.85
CA TYR A 94 -3.32 7.19 2.98
C TYR A 94 -3.61 8.62 3.42
N ILE A 95 -4.42 9.32 2.62
CA ILE A 95 -4.81 10.72 2.85
C ILE A 95 -6.34 10.78 2.86
N PHE A 96 -6.92 11.59 3.74
CA PHE A 96 -8.37 11.70 3.86
C PHE A 96 -8.81 13.11 4.19
N THR A 97 -10.09 13.38 3.97
CA THR A 97 -10.77 14.60 4.40
C THR A 97 -12.02 14.20 5.16
N ALA A 98 -12.14 14.60 6.43
CA ALA A 98 -13.32 14.33 7.24
C ALA A 98 -14.49 15.26 6.92
N PHE A 99 -15.71 14.81 7.22
CA PHE A 99 -16.88 15.67 7.23
C PHE A 99 -16.75 16.79 8.28
N GLU A 100 -17.33 17.94 7.98
CA GLU A 100 -17.39 19.07 8.91
C GLU A 100 -18.01 18.63 10.26
N GLY A 101 -17.36 19.02 11.37
CA GLY A 101 -17.83 18.69 12.72
C GLY A 101 -17.32 17.36 13.29
N PHE A 102 -16.65 16.51 12.51
CA PHE A 102 -15.96 15.34 13.06
C PHE A 102 -14.60 15.70 13.66
N SER A 103 -14.37 15.27 14.91
CA SER A 103 -13.08 15.44 15.61
C SER A 103 -12.40 14.09 15.84
N TYR A 104 -11.13 13.98 15.42
CA TYR A 104 -10.32 12.76 15.47
C TYR A 104 -9.95 12.25 16.88
N LYS A 105 -10.39 12.93 17.94
CA LYS A 105 -9.90 12.70 19.31
C LYS A 105 -10.24 11.33 19.91
N SER A 106 -11.02 10.47 19.25
CA SER A 106 -11.52 9.22 19.86
C SER A 106 -11.21 7.91 19.13
N LYS A 107 -10.59 7.91 17.94
CA LYS A 107 -10.24 6.65 17.24
C LYS A 107 -8.73 6.39 17.26
N ASN A 108 -8.36 5.24 17.83
CA ASN A 108 -6.99 4.69 17.76
C ASN A 108 -6.58 4.23 16.35
N PHE A 109 -7.50 4.27 15.38
CA PHE A 109 -7.29 3.82 14.02
C PHE A 109 -7.62 4.97 13.06
N PHE A 110 -6.59 5.48 12.38
CA PHE A 110 -6.67 6.55 11.38
C PHE A 110 -7.17 6.04 10.01
N VAL A 111 -7.36 4.73 9.87
CA VAL A 111 -7.90 4.08 8.66
C VAL A 111 -9.41 3.90 8.84
N ASP A 112 -10.17 4.20 7.81
CA ASP A 112 -11.62 4.03 7.81
C ASP A 112 -12.03 2.55 7.92
N ASP A 113 -12.93 2.22 8.85
CA ASP A 113 -13.50 0.87 8.99
C ASP A 113 -14.31 0.46 7.76
N ALA A 114 -14.74 1.43 6.95
CA ALA A 114 -15.43 1.21 5.69
C ALA A 114 -14.48 0.90 4.51
N LEU A 115 -13.17 1.11 4.66
CA LEU A 115 -12.16 0.92 3.60
C LEU A 115 -11.34 -0.34 3.84
N ASN A 116 -11.47 -1.31 2.94
CA ASN A 116 -10.65 -2.51 2.94
C ASN A 116 -9.76 -2.51 1.69
N VAL A 117 -8.44 -2.35 1.90
CA VAL A 117 -7.45 -2.54 0.85
C VAL A 117 -6.55 -3.70 1.21
N ASN A 118 -6.44 -4.68 0.31
CA ASN A 118 -5.61 -5.87 0.51
C ASN A 118 -4.68 -6.07 -0.68
N ILE A 119 -3.51 -6.63 -0.40
CA ILE A 119 -2.48 -6.95 -1.38
C ILE A 119 -2.18 -8.45 -1.26
N TYR A 120 -2.27 -9.18 -2.37
CA TYR A 120 -2.08 -10.62 -2.45
C TYR A 120 -0.95 -10.97 -3.41
N ASP A 121 -0.24 -12.04 -3.10
CA ASP A 121 0.76 -12.62 -3.99
C ASP A 121 0.12 -13.41 -5.13
N GLY A 122 0.50 -13.08 -6.38
CA GLY A 122 -0.04 -13.67 -7.59
C GLY A 122 -1.12 -12.82 -8.27
N ASN A 123 -1.87 -13.44 -9.17
CA ASN A 123 -2.92 -12.81 -9.99
C ASN A 123 -4.35 -13.18 -9.53
N GLN A 124 -4.50 -13.70 -8.32
CA GLN A 124 -5.77 -14.12 -7.76
C GLN A 124 -5.90 -13.65 -6.31
N VAL A 125 -7.14 -13.38 -5.90
CA VAL A 125 -7.48 -13.10 -4.50
C VAL A 125 -7.45 -14.42 -3.72
N ASN A 126 -6.50 -14.54 -2.80
CA ASN A 126 -6.35 -15.72 -1.95
C ASN A 126 -5.81 -15.32 -0.58
N GLU A 127 -6.63 -15.45 0.46
CA GLU A 127 -6.27 -15.06 1.84
C GLU A 127 -5.01 -15.74 2.37
N SER A 128 -4.74 -17.00 1.98
CA SER A 128 -3.49 -17.68 2.39
C SER A 128 -2.23 -17.06 1.78
N LYS A 129 -2.39 -16.23 0.74
CA LYS A 129 -1.35 -15.49 0.03
C LYS A 129 -1.47 -13.98 0.24
N ARG A 130 -2.25 -13.52 1.21
CA ARG A 130 -2.35 -12.09 1.55
C ARG A 130 -1.00 -11.62 2.13
N LEU A 131 -0.40 -10.66 1.45
CA LEU A 131 0.86 -10.03 1.87
C LEU A 131 0.62 -8.87 2.83
N HIS A 132 -0.47 -8.13 2.63
CA HIS A 132 -0.78 -6.98 3.46
C HIS A 132 -2.27 -6.61 3.39
N LYS A 133 -2.77 -6.00 4.47
CA LYS A 133 -4.02 -5.26 4.51
C LYS A 133 -3.81 -3.88 5.14
N LEU A 134 -4.42 -2.86 4.53
CA LEU A 134 -4.43 -1.51 5.09
C LEU A 134 -4.97 -1.54 6.52
N GLY A 135 -4.19 -0.98 7.45
CA GLY A 135 -4.46 -1.04 8.89
C GLY A 135 -3.74 -2.17 9.64
N ASP A 136 -3.04 -3.08 8.94
CA ASP A 136 -2.13 -4.01 9.60
C ASP A 136 -1.04 -3.25 10.35
N LYS A 137 -0.63 -3.77 11.51
CA LYS A 137 0.33 -3.11 12.42
C LYS A 137 1.71 -2.87 11.81
N LYS A 138 2.07 -3.62 10.75
CA LYS A 138 3.36 -3.56 10.08
C LYS A 138 3.15 -3.65 8.58
N PHE A 139 3.89 -2.83 7.84
CA PHE A 139 3.99 -2.92 6.40
C PHE A 139 5.46 -3.24 6.05
N GLU A 140 5.82 -4.50 6.18
CA GLU A 140 7.18 -4.99 5.91
C GLU A 140 7.11 -6.12 4.88
N ASN A 141 7.96 -6.08 3.86
CA ASN A 141 8.16 -7.16 2.88
C ASN A 141 6.95 -7.48 1.97
N VAL A 142 6.27 -6.46 1.44
CA VAL A 142 5.21 -6.66 0.43
C VAL A 142 5.83 -6.88 -0.96
N ILE A 143 6.37 -8.08 -1.18
CA ILE A 143 7.05 -8.48 -2.41
C ILE A 143 6.33 -9.71 -2.99
N SER A 144 5.98 -9.69 -4.29
CA SER A 144 5.42 -10.88 -4.96
C SER A 144 6.45 -12.00 -4.99
N THR A 145 6.06 -13.27 -4.89
CA THR A 145 6.97 -14.42 -5.14
C THR A 145 7.23 -14.62 -6.63
N GLY A 146 6.21 -14.33 -7.46
CA GLY A 146 6.31 -14.36 -8.92
C GLY A 146 6.30 -12.97 -9.54
N ARG A 147 5.78 -12.88 -10.76
CA ARG A 147 5.69 -11.62 -11.51
C ARG A 147 4.46 -10.78 -11.20
N ASN A 148 3.55 -11.27 -10.36
CA ASN A 148 2.23 -10.66 -10.18
C ASN A 148 1.95 -10.32 -8.72
N LEU A 149 1.33 -9.17 -8.50
CA LEU A 149 0.55 -8.85 -7.30
C LEU A 149 -0.88 -8.54 -7.67
N THR A 150 -1.80 -8.87 -6.77
CA THR A 150 -3.21 -8.45 -6.87
C THR A 150 -3.51 -7.49 -5.75
N ILE A 151 -4.06 -6.32 -6.08
CA ILE A 151 -4.56 -5.34 -5.12
C ILE A 151 -6.08 -5.34 -5.21
N THR A 152 -6.76 -5.37 -4.08
CA THR A 152 -8.22 -5.23 -4.01
C THR A 152 -8.60 -4.04 -3.17
N LEU A 153 -9.66 -3.35 -3.56
CA LEU A 153 -10.30 -2.29 -2.81
C LEU A 153 -11.78 -2.62 -2.66
N ASP A 154 -12.23 -2.77 -1.43
CA ASP A 154 -13.65 -2.89 -1.08
C ASP A 154 -14.00 -1.76 -0.12
N PHE A 155 -14.79 -0.82 -0.61
CA PHE A 155 -15.24 0.35 0.11
C PHE A 155 -16.75 0.39 0.10
N ARG A 156 -17.36 0.50 1.28
CA ARG A 156 -18.83 0.48 1.38
C ARG A 156 -19.46 1.86 1.38
N LYS A 157 -18.83 2.80 2.11
CA LYS A 157 -19.19 4.21 2.33
C LYS A 157 -18.68 4.57 3.73
N SER A 158 -18.05 5.72 3.85
CA SER A 158 -17.59 6.27 5.11
C SER A 158 -18.68 7.08 5.81
N ASP A 159 -18.74 6.94 7.14
CA ASP A 159 -19.50 7.85 7.99
C ASP A 159 -18.64 9.01 8.55
N VAL A 160 -17.33 8.97 8.30
CA VAL A 160 -16.36 9.91 8.90
C VAL A 160 -15.69 10.78 7.85
N TYR A 161 -15.37 10.19 6.68
CA TYR A 161 -14.59 10.81 5.64
C TYR A 161 -15.45 11.16 4.43
N GLU A 162 -15.37 12.42 3.99
CA GLU A 162 -15.94 12.86 2.73
C GLU A 162 -15.15 12.28 1.55
N ARG A 163 -13.81 12.28 1.67
CA ARG A 163 -12.90 11.86 0.58
C ARG A 163 -11.71 11.10 1.13
N GLN A 164 -11.23 10.14 0.35
CA GLN A 164 -10.11 9.28 0.70
C GLN A 164 -9.21 9.03 -0.52
N PHE A 165 -7.90 9.06 -0.31
CA PHE A 165 -6.87 8.83 -1.31
C PHE A 165 -5.90 7.79 -0.78
N LEU A 166 -5.55 6.83 -1.62
CA LEU A 166 -4.49 5.87 -1.33
C LEU A 166 -3.47 5.88 -2.46
N ASP A 167 -2.25 6.29 -2.16
CA ASP A 167 -1.12 6.20 -3.07
C ASP A 167 -0.27 4.97 -2.72
N ILE A 168 -0.03 4.13 -3.72
CA ILE A 168 0.72 2.89 -3.60
C ILE A 168 1.98 3.02 -4.45
N GLN A 169 3.15 3.08 -3.81
CA GLN A 169 4.42 3.17 -4.52
C GLN A 169 4.95 1.78 -4.88
N ILE A 170 5.19 1.56 -6.17
CA ILE A 170 5.55 0.29 -6.78
C ILE A 170 6.99 0.38 -7.31
N ALA A 171 7.79 -0.63 -6.97
CA ALA A 171 9.09 -0.90 -7.54
C ALA A 171 9.11 -2.29 -8.19
N TYR A 172 10.03 -2.45 -9.14
CA TYR A 172 10.31 -3.72 -9.80
C TYR A 172 11.74 -4.10 -9.45
N ILE A 173 11.91 -5.28 -8.88
CA ILE A 173 13.20 -5.77 -8.40
C ILE A 173 13.58 -7.06 -9.12
N SER A 174 14.86 -7.23 -9.41
CA SER A 174 15.34 -8.46 -10.05
C SER A 174 15.20 -9.65 -9.11
N SER A 175 14.69 -10.77 -9.64
CA SER A 175 14.57 -12.04 -8.91
C SER A 175 15.91 -12.63 -8.47
N MET A 176 17.03 -12.14 -8.99
CA MET A 176 18.38 -12.63 -8.67
C MET A 176 19.01 -11.94 -7.44
N ASN A 177 18.38 -10.88 -6.91
CA ASN A 177 18.95 -10.02 -5.87
C ASN A 177 18.28 -10.14 -4.49
N LEU A 178 17.56 -11.24 -4.22
CA LEU A 178 16.87 -11.50 -2.95
C LEU A 178 17.37 -12.79 -2.28
#